data_AF-A0A2X4WEP4-F1
#
_entry.id   AF-A0A2X4WEP4-F1
#
_cell.length_a   1.000
_cell.length_b   1.000
_cell.length_c   1.000
_cell.angle_alpha   90.00
_cell.angle_beta   90.00
_cell.angle_gamma   90.00
#
_symmetry.space_group_name_H-M   'P 1'
#
loop_
_entity.id
_entity.type
_entity.pdbx_description
1 polymer ?
#
loop_
_entity_poly.entity_id
_entity_poly.type
_entity_poly.pdbx_seq_one_letter_code
_entity_poly.pdbx_strand_id
1 'polypeptide(L)'
;MPVELAQTLGENNTTPGRIYQTVYQSCRENRQLILDSFPKLNRFLTGYDLRHVFNDDMTRFDLTRILTGSEGTLAFITEARLDITPIPKVRRLVNVKYDSFDSALRNAPFMVDARALSVETVDSKVLNLAREDIVWHSVSELITDVPDKEMLGLNIVEFAGDDEALIDGQVTALCQRLDGLMARAEAGVIGWQFCTDLTDIERIYAMRKKA
;
A
#
# COMPACT_ATOMS: atom_id res chain seq x y z
N MET A 1 17.52 -0.37 -18.89
CA MET A 1 18.23 -0.54 -20.18
C MET A 1 19.14 -1.76 -20.14
N PRO A 2 19.60 -2.32 -21.27
CA PRO A 2 20.67 -3.32 -21.28
C PRO A 2 21.93 -2.78 -20.59
N VAL A 3 22.68 -3.64 -19.93
CA VAL A 3 23.89 -3.26 -19.18
C VAL A 3 24.97 -2.66 -20.10
N GLU A 4 25.11 -3.19 -21.31
CA GLU A 4 26.09 -2.73 -22.29
C GLU A 4 25.84 -1.26 -22.64
N LEU A 5 24.58 -0.86 -22.81
CA LEU A 5 24.21 0.52 -23.07
C LEU A 5 24.57 1.42 -21.89
N ALA A 6 24.35 0.98 -20.65
CA ALA A 6 24.72 1.74 -19.46
C ALA A 6 26.24 1.94 -19.35
N GLN A 7 27.04 0.94 -19.75
CA GLN A 7 28.49 1.05 -19.80
C GLN A 7 28.95 2.06 -20.86
N THR A 8 28.44 1.97 -22.09
CA THR A 8 28.76 2.94 -23.16
C THR A 8 28.40 4.37 -22.77
N LEU A 9 27.25 4.57 -22.09
CA LEU A 9 26.88 5.89 -21.57
C LEU A 9 27.87 6.38 -20.50
N GLY A 10 28.39 5.48 -19.67
CA GLY A 10 29.35 5.76 -18.60
C GLY A 10 30.79 6.00 -19.06
N GLU A 11 31.18 5.60 -20.26
CA GLU A 11 32.53 5.83 -20.82
C GLU A 11 32.79 7.30 -21.17
N ASN A 12 31.72 8.08 -21.39
CA ASN A 12 31.83 9.49 -21.72
C ASN A 12 32.23 10.31 -20.49
N ASN A 13 33.26 11.16 -20.61
CA ASN A 13 33.73 12.01 -19.52
C ASN A 13 32.83 13.23 -19.23
N THR A 14 31.54 13.13 -19.55
CA THR A 14 30.52 14.14 -19.30
C THR A 14 29.93 13.98 -17.90
N THR A 15 29.18 14.96 -17.40
CA THR A 15 28.49 14.83 -16.12
C THR A 15 27.50 13.65 -16.09
N PRO A 16 26.63 13.44 -17.11
CA PRO A 16 25.79 12.24 -17.16
C PRO A 16 26.59 10.95 -17.18
N GLY A 17 27.68 10.87 -17.96
CA GLY A 17 28.51 9.67 -18.02
C GLY A 17 29.13 9.31 -16.67
N ARG A 18 29.66 10.31 -15.95
CA ARG A 18 30.17 10.11 -14.57
C ARG A 18 29.10 9.61 -13.61
N ILE A 19 27.85 10.07 -13.74
CA ILE A 19 26.72 9.58 -12.91
C ILE A 19 26.43 8.11 -13.23
N TYR A 20 26.27 7.77 -14.51
CA TYR A 20 26.06 6.38 -14.94
C TYR A 20 27.17 5.47 -14.42
N GLN A 21 28.43 5.87 -14.64
CA GLN A 21 29.59 5.10 -14.21
C GLN A 21 29.64 4.92 -12.69
N THR A 22 29.43 5.98 -11.92
CA THR A 22 29.48 5.94 -10.45
C THR A 22 28.43 4.97 -9.92
N VAL A 23 27.17 5.13 -10.32
CA VAL A 23 26.07 4.29 -9.83
C VAL A 23 26.24 2.84 -10.26
N TYR A 24 26.64 2.63 -11.52
CA TYR A 24 26.90 1.31 -12.08
C TYR A 24 27.99 0.57 -11.31
N GLN A 25 29.15 1.20 -11.09
CA GLN A 25 30.26 0.58 -10.37
C GLN A 25 29.91 0.35 -8.90
N SER A 26 29.38 1.37 -8.20
CA SER A 26 29.03 1.23 -6.79
C SER A 26 28.04 0.11 -6.53
N CYS A 27 26.99 -0.02 -7.36
CA CYS A 27 25.98 -1.08 -7.18
C CYS A 27 26.50 -2.47 -7.60
N ARG A 28 27.41 -2.53 -8.59
CA ARG A 28 27.99 -3.80 -9.06
C ARG A 28 29.04 -4.34 -8.10
N GLU A 29 29.97 -3.50 -7.66
CA GLU A 29 31.05 -3.88 -6.73
C GLU A 29 30.49 -4.26 -5.35
N ASN A 30 29.45 -3.57 -4.88
CA ASN A 30 28.83 -3.84 -3.59
C ASN A 30 27.58 -4.74 -3.69
N ARG A 31 27.39 -5.46 -4.81
CA ARG A 31 26.15 -6.20 -5.08
C ARG A 31 25.77 -7.16 -3.95
N GLN A 32 26.73 -7.95 -3.48
CA GLN A 32 26.47 -8.93 -2.41
C GLN A 32 26.07 -8.23 -1.11
N LEU A 33 26.80 -7.19 -0.70
CA LEU A 33 26.49 -6.40 0.49
C LEU A 33 25.08 -5.79 0.41
N ILE A 34 24.69 -5.27 -0.76
CA ILE A 34 23.34 -4.73 -1.00
C ILE A 34 22.29 -5.82 -0.83
N LEU A 35 22.50 -7.00 -1.41
CA LEU A 35 21.55 -8.12 -1.30
C LEU A 35 21.40 -8.62 0.13
N ASP A 36 22.48 -8.58 0.92
CA ASP A 36 22.49 -9.06 2.31
C ASP A 36 21.92 -8.01 3.29
N SER A 37 22.11 -6.72 3.00
CA SER A 37 21.70 -5.63 3.90
C SER A 37 20.26 -5.18 3.68
N PHE A 38 19.76 -5.24 2.45
CA PHE A 38 18.42 -4.74 2.11
C PHE A 38 17.36 -5.84 2.26
N PRO A 39 16.17 -5.52 2.81
CA PRO A 39 15.08 -6.47 2.86
C PRO A 39 14.61 -6.86 1.45
N LYS A 40 14.13 -8.10 1.31
CA LYS A 40 13.56 -8.61 0.06
C LYS A 40 12.16 -8.02 -0.14
N LEU A 41 12.10 -6.80 -0.67
CA LEU A 41 10.88 -6.10 -1.02
C LEU A 41 10.73 -6.02 -2.53
N ASN A 42 9.50 -6.17 -3.02
CA ASN A 42 9.18 -5.98 -4.44
C ASN A 42 9.15 -4.48 -4.83
N ARG A 43 9.06 -3.58 -3.84
CA ARG A 43 9.01 -2.13 -4.02
C ARG A 43 9.63 -1.42 -2.82
N PHE A 44 10.56 -0.51 -3.07
CA PHE A 44 11.06 0.44 -2.07
C PHE A 44 10.24 1.73 -2.13
N LEU A 45 9.88 2.26 -0.97
CA LEU A 45 9.05 3.47 -0.84
C LEU A 45 9.86 4.68 -0.39
N THR A 46 11.07 4.48 0.16
CA THR A 46 11.95 5.53 0.66
C THR A 46 13.41 5.16 0.43
N GLY A 47 14.26 6.18 0.34
CA GLY A 47 15.71 6.02 0.13
C GLY A 47 16.08 5.61 -1.30
N TYR A 48 17.30 5.09 -1.45
CA TYR A 48 17.85 4.69 -2.75
C TYR A 48 17.65 3.20 -2.97
N ASP A 49 16.92 2.82 -4.02
CA ASP A 49 16.67 1.42 -4.37
C ASP A 49 17.89 0.79 -5.07
N LEU A 50 19.00 0.66 -4.33
CA LEU A 50 20.26 0.10 -4.83
C LEU A 50 20.11 -1.36 -5.26
N ARG A 51 19.18 -2.10 -4.62
CA ARG A 51 18.90 -3.51 -4.96
C ARG A 51 18.39 -3.62 -6.39
N HIS A 52 17.48 -2.77 -6.83
CA HIS A 52 16.87 -2.90 -8.16
C HIS A 52 17.54 -2.09 -9.26
N VAL A 53 18.62 -1.35 -8.95
CA VAL A 53 19.49 -0.74 -9.99
C VAL A 53 19.90 -1.78 -11.03
N PHE A 54 20.19 -3.01 -10.58
CA PHE A 54 20.32 -4.17 -11.44
C PHE A 54 19.16 -5.14 -11.23
N ASN A 55 18.68 -5.76 -12.30
CA ASN A 55 17.80 -6.92 -12.18
C ASN A 55 18.56 -8.16 -11.66
N ASP A 56 17.82 -9.21 -11.30
CA ASP A 56 18.40 -10.36 -10.60
C ASP A 56 19.46 -11.12 -11.42
N ASP A 57 19.32 -11.17 -12.75
CA ASP A 57 20.30 -11.79 -13.67
C ASP A 57 21.41 -10.84 -14.14
N MET A 58 21.42 -9.59 -13.64
CA MET A 58 22.40 -8.55 -13.98
C MET A 58 22.46 -8.17 -15.47
N THR A 59 21.43 -8.46 -16.27
CA THR A 59 21.38 -8.09 -17.70
C THR A 59 20.85 -6.68 -17.95
N ARG A 60 20.15 -6.09 -16.98
CA ARG A 60 19.52 -4.78 -17.09
C ARG A 60 19.97 -3.86 -15.96
N PHE A 61 20.22 -2.61 -16.34
CA PHE A 61 20.53 -1.50 -15.45
C PHE A 61 19.43 -0.44 -15.50
N ASP A 62 19.05 0.12 -14.36
CA ASP A 62 18.03 1.17 -14.26
C ASP A 62 18.46 2.26 -13.28
N LEU A 63 18.99 3.35 -13.84
CA LEU A 63 19.42 4.52 -13.06
C LEU A 63 18.26 5.17 -12.31
N THR A 64 17.02 5.04 -12.79
CA THR A 64 15.87 5.73 -12.17
C THR A 64 15.56 5.21 -10.77
N ARG A 65 16.03 4.01 -10.43
CA ARG A 65 15.84 3.35 -9.13
C ARG A 65 16.44 4.11 -7.96
N ILE A 66 17.53 4.84 -8.17
CA ILE A 66 18.10 5.69 -7.12
C ILE A 66 17.39 7.04 -7.02
N LEU A 67 16.63 7.45 -8.05
CA LEU A 67 15.92 8.73 -8.06
C LEU A 67 14.57 8.61 -7.36
N THR A 68 13.84 7.51 -7.59
CA THR A 68 12.57 7.22 -6.92
C THR A 68 12.81 6.92 -5.44
N GLY A 69 12.42 7.83 -4.56
CA GLY A 69 12.69 7.75 -3.11
C GLY A 69 13.89 8.59 -2.63
N SER A 70 14.59 9.29 -3.54
CA SER A 70 15.69 10.20 -3.17
C SER A 70 15.24 11.49 -2.47
N GLU A 71 13.95 11.83 -2.52
CA GLU A 71 13.38 13.02 -1.85
C GLU A 71 14.15 14.33 -2.14
N GLY A 72 14.70 14.46 -3.37
CA GLY A 72 15.40 15.67 -3.82
C GLY A 72 16.88 15.76 -3.44
N THR A 73 17.43 14.76 -2.75
CA THR A 73 18.85 14.74 -2.34
C THR A 73 19.82 14.51 -3.48
N LEU A 74 19.40 13.81 -4.54
CA LEU A 74 20.25 13.49 -5.70
C LEU A 74 19.96 14.35 -6.93
N ALA A 75 18.70 14.69 -7.16
CA ALA A 75 18.28 15.45 -8.34
C ALA A 75 16.92 16.14 -8.11
N PHE A 76 16.70 17.22 -8.87
CA PHE A 76 15.37 17.80 -9.05
C PHE A 76 14.68 17.13 -10.24
N ILE A 77 13.52 16.51 -9.99
CA ILE A 77 12.69 15.92 -11.05
C ILE A 77 11.77 16.99 -11.61
N THR A 78 11.91 17.30 -12.90
CA THR A 78 11.10 18.31 -13.59
C THR A 78 9.90 17.72 -14.31
N GLU A 79 10.00 16.47 -14.76
CA GLU A 79 8.96 15.76 -15.51
C GLU A 79 8.98 14.27 -15.15
N ALA A 80 7.81 13.63 -15.17
CA ALA A 80 7.66 12.20 -14.95
C ALA A 80 6.61 11.62 -15.88
N ARG A 81 6.90 10.44 -16.46
CA ARG A 81 5.93 9.65 -17.21
C ARG A 81 5.40 8.54 -16.30
N LEU A 82 4.10 8.56 -16.04
CA LEU A 82 3.45 7.57 -15.19
C LEU A 82 2.80 6.48 -16.03
N ASP A 83 2.97 5.24 -15.59
CA ASP A 83 2.18 4.10 -16.07
C ASP A 83 0.92 4.02 -15.22
N ILE A 84 -0.23 4.29 -15.83
CA ILE A 84 -1.52 4.41 -15.14
C ILE A 84 -2.43 3.24 -15.50
N THR A 85 -3.21 2.78 -14.53
CA THR A 85 -4.22 1.74 -14.73
C THR A 85 -5.59 2.36 -15.03
N PRO A 86 -6.47 1.66 -15.78
CA PRO A 86 -7.87 2.05 -15.90
C PRO A 86 -8.57 2.15 -14.53
N ILE A 87 -9.60 2.98 -14.46
CA ILE A 87 -10.46 3.05 -13.28
C ILE A 87 -11.30 1.77 -13.22
N PRO A 88 -11.31 1.02 -12.10
CA PRO A 88 -12.08 -0.21 -11.98
C PRO A 88 -13.58 0.07 -12.07
N LYS A 89 -14.33 -0.83 -12.71
CA LYS A 89 -15.79 -0.70 -12.86
C LYS A 89 -16.57 -0.92 -11.57
N VAL A 90 -16.02 -1.75 -10.68
CA VAL A 90 -16.68 -2.20 -9.46
C VAL A 90 -15.76 -1.88 -8.29
N ARG A 91 -16.33 -1.27 -7.24
CA ARG A 91 -15.68 -1.00 -5.96
C ARG A 91 -16.59 -1.45 -4.84
N ARG A 92 -16.01 -2.07 -3.82
CA ARG A 92 -16.66 -2.62 -2.64
C ARG A 92 -15.77 -2.38 -1.44
N LEU A 93 -16.35 -2.02 -0.30
CA LEU A 93 -15.58 -1.69 0.89
C LEU A 93 -16.17 -2.37 2.11
N VAL A 94 -15.30 -2.97 2.93
CA VAL A 94 -15.66 -3.57 4.21
C VAL A 94 -14.89 -2.86 5.32
N ASN A 95 -15.63 -2.22 6.23
CA ASN A 95 -15.11 -1.66 7.47
C ASN A 95 -15.08 -2.78 8.52
N VAL A 96 -13.90 -3.20 8.94
CA VAL A 96 -13.72 -4.24 9.98
C VAL A 96 -13.29 -3.60 11.28
N LYS A 97 -14.02 -3.88 12.35
CA LYS A 97 -13.90 -3.24 13.66
C LYS A 97 -13.17 -4.17 14.62
N TYR A 98 -12.27 -3.60 15.41
CA TYR A 98 -11.42 -4.36 16.33
C TYR A 98 -11.48 -3.84 17.77
N ASP A 99 -11.26 -4.74 18.70
CA ASP A 99 -11.11 -4.45 20.14
C ASP A 99 -9.76 -3.80 20.49
N SER A 100 -8.79 -3.79 19.57
CA SER A 100 -7.51 -3.11 19.74
C SER A 100 -6.87 -2.79 18.39
N PHE A 101 -5.97 -1.81 18.38
CA PHE A 101 -5.19 -1.48 17.19
C PHE A 101 -4.20 -2.61 16.82
N ASP A 102 -3.62 -3.31 17.80
CA ASP A 102 -2.73 -4.45 17.55
C ASP A 102 -3.50 -5.62 16.89
N SER A 103 -4.75 -5.88 17.32
CA SER A 103 -5.66 -6.83 16.66
C SER A 103 -5.85 -6.47 15.19
N ALA A 104 -6.10 -5.19 14.88
CA ALA A 104 -6.27 -4.71 13.51
C ALA A 104 -5.00 -4.91 12.65
N LEU A 105 -3.82 -4.64 13.21
CA LEU A 105 -2.53 -4.84 12.54
C LEU A 105 -2.22 -6.33 12.31
N ARG A 106 -2.44 -7.19 13.31
CA ARG A 106 -2.21 -8.64 13.19
C ARG A 106 -3.15 -9.32 12.20
N ASN A 107 -4.32 -8.72 11.95
CA ASN A 107 -5.29 -9.23 10.99
C ASN A 107 -4.99 -8.78 9.53
N ALA A 108 -4.02 -7.88 9.30
CA ALA A 108 -3.66 -7.44 7.95
C ALA A 108 -3.29 -8.58 6.98
N PRO A 109 -2.51 -9.62 7.35
CA PRO A 109 -2.22 -10.76 6.47
C PRO A 109 -3.48 -11.51 6.02
N PHE A 110 -4.47 -11.65 6.91
CA PHE A 110 -5.74 -12.31 6.58
C PHE A 110 -6.52 -11.55 5.49
N MET A 111 -6.39 -10.22 5.44
CA MET A 111 -6.98 -9.36 4.41
C MET A 111 -6.21 -9.46 3.07
N VAL A 112 -4.89 -9.58 3.13
CA VAL A 112 -4.07 -9.84 1.94
C VAL A 112 -4.43 -11.19 1.33
N ASP A 113 -4.62 -12.23 2.15
CA ASP A 113 -5.06 -13.55 1.70
C ASP A 113 -6.47 -13.52 1.10
N ALA A 114 -7.32 -12.58 1.53
CA ALA A 114 -8.62 -12.32 0.92
C ALA A 114 -8.54 -11.67 -0.46
N ARG A 115 -7.34 -11.28 -0.93
CA ARG A 115 -7.09 -10.54 -2.18
C ARG A 115 -7.72 -9.16 -2.20
N ALA A 116 -7.78 -8.49 -1.05
CA ALA A 116 -8.15 -7.08 -0.99
C ALA A 116 -7.19 -6.24 -1.85
N LEU A 117 -7.72 -5.22 -2.51
CA LEU A 117 -6.93 -4.25 -3.27
C LEU A 117 -6.14 -3.34 -2.33
N SER A 118 -6.80 -2.88 -1.27
CA SER A 118 -6.18 -2.04 -0.24
C SER A 118 -6.69 -2.42 1.15
N VAL A 119 -5.82 -2.23 2.14
CA VAL A 119 -6.12 -2.41 3.56
C VAL A 119 -5.50 -1.22 4.28
N GLU A 120 -6.35 -0.37 4.84
CA GLU A 120 -5.93 0.83 5.56
C GLU A 120 -6.35 0.68 7.03
N THR A 121 -5.38 0.78 7.94
CA THR A 121 -5.63 0.62 9.39
C THR A 121 -5.68 1.99 10.05
N VAL A 122 -6.75 2.25 10.81
CA VAL A 122 -6.96 3.46 11.60
C VAL A 122 -7.00 3.07 13.08
N ASP A 123 -6.24 3.79 13.92
CA ASP A 123 -6.24 3.58 15.37
C ASP A 123 -7.38 4.35 16.06
N SER A 124 -7.59 4.06 17.34
CA SER A 124 -8.64 4.72 18.13
C SER A 124 -8.44 6.22 18.28
N LYS A 125 -7.19 6.72 18.29
CA LYS A 125 -6.89 8.14 18.45
C LYS A 125 -7.32 8.92 17.22
N VAL A 126 -6.91 8.47 16.04
CA VAL A 126 -7.28 9.04 14.74
C VAL A 126 -8.79 8.94 14.53
N LEU A 127 -9.40 7.80 14.89
CA LEU A 127 -10.84 7.63 14.84
C LEU A 127 -11.59 8.60 15.76
N ASN A 128 -11.11 8.81 16.99
CA ASN A 128 -11.72 9.75 17.94
C ASN A 128 -11.58 11.20 17.49
N LEU A 129 -10.43 11.58 16.91
CA LEU A 129 -10.26 12.89 16.29
C LEU A 129 -11.23 13.07 15.11
N ALA A 130 -11.41 12.03 14.29
CA ALA A 130 -12.37 12.06 13.21
C ALA A 130 -13.81 12.25 13.73
N ARG A 131 -14.18 11.64 14.87
CA ARG A 131 -15.50 11.80 15.53
C ARG A 131 -15.82 13.24 15.95
N GLU A 132 -14.79 14.03 16.24
CA GLU A 132 -14.93 15.44 16.61
C GLU A 132 -15.03 16.38 15.39
N ASP A 133 -14.65 15.90 14.20
CA ASP A 133 -14.72 16.65 12.94
C ASP A 133 -16.12 16.56 12.30
N ILE A 134 -16.53 17.62 11.59
CA ILE A 134 -17.79 17.67 10.85
C ILE A 134 -17.95 16.51 9.84
N VAL A 135 -16.84 15.97 9.33
CA VAL A 135 -16.86 14.82 8.41
C VAL A 135 -17.46 13.57 9.05
N TRP A 136 -17.39 13.40 10.38
CA TRP A 136 -17.97 12.24 11.06
C TRP A 136 -19.46 12.06 10.79
N HIS A 137 -20.22 13.16 10.76
CA HIS A 137 -21.66 13.11 10.51
C HIS A 137 -22.03 12.50 9.15
N SER A 138 -21.09 12.51 8.20
CA SER A 138 -21.28 11.90 6.88
C SER A 138 -20.91 10.41 6.82
N VAL A 139 -20.19 9.88 7.82
CA VAL A 139 -19.67 8.50 7.85
C VAL A 139 -20.13 7.68 9.05
N SER A 140 -20.78 8.29 10.05
CA SER A 140 -21.17 7.63 11.30
C SER A 140 -22.10 6.43 11.08
N GLU A 141 -22.96 6.48 10.06
CA GLU A 141 -23.84 5.37 9.68
C GLU A 141 -23.07 4.20 9.04
N LEU A 142 -21.90 4.48 8.44
CA LEU A 142 -21.04 3.51 7.78
C LEU A 142 -20.03 2.85 8.75
N ILE A 143 -19.84 3.45 9.92
CA ILE A 143 -18.94 2.99 10.99
C ILE A 143 -19.66 3.13 12.35
N THR A 144 -20.68 2.31 12.54
CA THR A 144 -21.50 2.29 13.76
C THR A 144 -20.75 1.66 14.94
N ASP A 145 -21.06 2.07 16.16
CA ASP A 145 -20.55 1.37 17.33
C ASP A 145 -21.18 -0.03 17.47
N VAL A 146 -20.42 -0.96 18.05
CA VAL A 146 -20.91 -2.30 18.38
C VAL A 146 -21.40 -2.27 19.83
N PRO A 147 -22.65 -2.67 20.12
CA PRO A 147 -23.16 -2.68 21.49
C PRO A 147 -22.23 -3.45 22.44
N ASP A 148 -22.03 -2.90 23.64
CA ASP A 148 -21.20 -3.47 24.71
C ASP A 148 -19.72 -3.72 24.37
N LYS A 149 -19.22 -3.11 23.28
CA LYS A 149 -17.81 -3.22 22.86
C LYS A 149 -17.24 -1.86 22.49
N GLU A 150 -15.98 -1.65 22.85
CA GLU A 150 -15.23 -0.46 22.45
C GLU A 150 -14.48 -0.74 21.14
N MET A 151 -14.66 0.12 20.14
CA MET A 151 -13.93 0.04 18.87
C MET A 151 -12.61 0.79 18.98
N LEU A 152 -11.51 0.04 19.10
CA LEU A 152 -10.18 0.60 19.28
C LEU A 152 -9.26 0.44 18.04
N GLY A 153 -9.76 -0.21 17.00
CA GLY A 153 -9.10 -0.28 15.70
C GLY A 153 -10.11 -0.48 14.57
N LEU A 154 -9.77 0.01 13.38
CA LEU A 154 -10.58 -0.11 12.17
C LEU A 154 -9.68 -0.47 10.99
N ASN A 155 -10.01 -1.53 10.26
CA ASN A 155 -9.47 -1.76 8.92
C ASN A 155 -10.52 -1.37 7.88
N ILE A 156 -10.15 -0.46 6.99
CA ILE A 156 -10.90 -0.11 5.79
C ILE A 156 -10.35 -0.99 4.66
N VAL A 157 -11.14 -1.98 4.24
CA VAL A 157 -10.72 -3.01 3.28
C VAL A 157 -11.46 -2.79 1.97
N GLU A 158 -10.74 -2.49 0.89
CA GLU A 158 -11.34 -2.25 -0.41
C GLU A 158 -11.07 -3.40 -1.39
N PHE A 159 -12.10 -3.77 -2.13
CA PHE A 159 -12.03 -4.65 -3.29
C PHE A 159 -12.46 -3.86 -4.52
N ALA A 160 -11.68 -3.93 -5.59
CA ALA A 160 -12.06 -3.33 -6.85
C ALA A 160 -11.56 -4.13 -8.04
N GLY A 161 -12.31 -4.05 -9.15
CA GLY A 161 -11.99 -4.74 -10.38
C GLY A 161 -13.05 -4.52 -11.45
N ASP A 162 -12.94 -5.29 -12.53
CA ASP A 162 -13.83 -5.17 -13.69
C ASP A 162 -14.92 -6.26 -13.76
N ASP A 163 -14.82 -7.27 -12.90
CA ASP A 163 -15.77 -8.39 -12.81
C ASP A 163 -16.54 -8.30 -11.48
N GLU A 164 -17.81 -7.91 -11.58
CA GLU A 164 -18.68 -7.74 -10.41
C GLU A 164 -18.89 -9.05 -9.63
N ALA A 165 -19.13 -10.16 -10.31
CA ALA A 165 -19.38 -11.43 -9.67
C ALA A 165 -18.16 -11.93 -8.91
N LEU A 166 -16.96 -11.72 -9.48
CA LEU A 166 -15.71 -12.05 -8.79
C LEU A 166 -15.53 -11.21 -7.52
N ILE A 167 -15.72 -9.89 -7.63
CA ILE A 167 -15.53 -8.97 -6.49
C ILE A 167 -16.56 -9.26 -5.39
N ASP A 168 -17.83 -9.43 -5.74
CA ASP A 168 -18.88 -9.76 -4.78
C ASP A 168 -18.65 -11.12 -4.11
N GLY A 169 -18.11 -12.10 -4.85
CA GLY A 169 -17.69 -13.39 -4.31
C GLY A 169 -16.56 -13.27 -3.29
N GLN A 170 -15.54 -12.45 -3.57
CA GLN A 170 -14.43 -12.19 -2.65
C GLN A 170 -14.90 -11.52 -1.37
N VAL A 171 -15.75 -10.49 -1.48
CA VAL A 171 -16.31 -9.79 -0.33
C VAL A 171 -17.19 -10.71 0.50
N THR A 172 -18.05 -11.50 -0.13
CA THR A 172 -18.90 -12.47 0.57
C THR A 172 -18.05 -13.49 1.35
N ALA A 173 -16.99 -14.01 0.72
CA ALA A 173 -16.07 -14.93 1.39
C ALA A 173 -15.34 -14.27 2.57
N LEU A 174 -14.96 -12.99 2.45
CA LEU A 174 -14.38 -12.23 3.56
C LEU A 174 -15.37 -12.09 4.71
N CYS A 175 -16.59 -11.64 4.44
CA CYS A 175 -17.62 -11.46 5.48
C CYS A 175 -17.92 -12.76 6.22
N GLN A 176 -18.05 -13.89 5.50
CA GLN A 176 -18.25 -15.21 6.12
C GLN A 176 -17.09 -15.61 7.04
N ARG A 177 -15.84 -15.31 6.64
CA ARG A 177 -14.67 -15.58 7.50
C ARG A 177 -14.66 -14.68 8.73
N LEU A 178 -15.03 -13.41 8.58
CA LEU A 178 -15.15 -12.46 9.69
C LEU A 178 -16.24 -12.87 10.69
N ASP A 179 -17.40 -13.32 10.21
CA ASP A 179 -18.45 -13.88 11.05
C ASP A 179 -17.94 -15.09 11.84
N GLY A 180 -17.15 -15.96 11.21
CA GLY A 180 -16.50 -17.08 11.87
C GLY A 180 -15.53 -16.67 12.98
N LEU A 181 -14.73 -15.62 12.77
CA LEU A 181 -13.83 -15.07 13.79
C LEU A 181 -14.62 -14.46 14.96
N MET A 182 -15.69 -13.71 14.66
CA MET A 182 -16.56 -13.13 15.67
C MET A 182 -17.26 -14.19 16.52
N ALA A 183 -17.79 -15.25 15.89
CA ALA A 183 -18.46 -16.34 16.59
C ALA A 183 -17.53 -17.11 17.54
N ARG A 184 -16.23 -17.15 17.23
CA ARG A 184 -15.19 -17.77 18.08
C ARG A 184 -14.47 -16.79 19.01
N ALA A 185 -14.80 -15.50 18.94
CA ALA A 185 -14.09 -14.42 19.63
C ALA A 185 -12.57 -14.41 19.36
N GLU A 186 -12.18 -14.59 18.10
CA GLU A 186 -10.79 -14.65 17.65
C GLU A 186 -10.32 -13.37 16.95
N ALA A 187 -9.01 -13.15 16.94
CA ALA A 187 -8.34 -12.06 16.20
C ALA A 187 -8.84 -10.64 16.53
N GLY A 188 -9.52 -10.48 17.67
CA GLY A 188 -10.05 -9.20 18.16
C GLY A 188 -11.13 -8.59 17.26
N VAL A 189 -11.73 -9.35 16.34
CA VAL A 189 -12.78 -8.85 15.45
C VAL A 189 -14.09 -8.70 16.25
N ILE A 190 -14.60 -7.48 16.32
CA ILE A 190 -15.82 -7.18 17.09
C ILE A 190 -17.04 -6.90 16.22
N GLY A 191 -16.84 -6.58 14.94
CA GLY A 191 -17.91 -6.31 13.99
C GLY A 191 -17.37 -5.94 12.61
N TRP A 192 -18.25 -5.90 11.62
CA TRP A 192 -17.93 -5.36 10.30
C TRP A 192 -19.16 -4.68 9.68
N GLN A 193 -18.92 -3.80 8.72
CA GLN A 193 -19.96 -3.17 7.89
C GLN A 193 -19.53 -3.16 6.44
N PHE A 194 -20.46 -3.50 5.56
CA PHE A 194 -20.24 -3.55 4.13
C PHE A 194 -20.85 -2.33 3.44
N CYS A 195 -20.11 -1.75 2.51
CA CYS A 195 -20.48 -0.58 1.73
C CYS A 195 -20.28 -0.85 0.23
N THR A 196 -21.33 -0.64 -0.55
CA THR A 196 -21.35 -0.81 -2.01
C THR A 196 -21.47 0.50 -2.76
N ASP A 197 -22.01 1.54 -2.13
CA ASP A 197 -22.24 2.83 -2.76
C ASP A 197 -20.93 3.62 -2.89
N LEU A 198 -20.66 4.10 -4.10
CA LEU A 198 -19.40 4.79 -4.40
C LEU A 198 -19.26 6.09 -3.60
N THR A 199 -20.36 6.81 -3.37
CA THR A 199 -20.35 8.07 -2.61
C THR A 199 -19.97 7.81 -1.16
N ASP A 200 -20.52 6.75 -0.58
CA ASP A 200 -20.21 6.34 0.79
C ASP A 200 -18.76 5.83 0.93
N ILE A 201 -18.25 5.09 -0.05
CA ILE A 201 -16.83 4.70 -0.11
C ILE A 201 -15.93 5.95 -0.13
N GLU A 202 -16.28 6.96 -0.95
CA GLU A 202 -15.53 8.21 -1.03
C GLU A 202 -15.57 9.01 0.27
N ARG A 203 -16.70 9.02 0.99
CA ARG A 203 -16.83 9.65 2.32
C ARG A 203 -15.91 9.00 3.34
N ILE A 204 -15.84 7.66 3.37
CA ILE A 204 -14.91 6.92 4.26
C ILE A 204 -13.45 7.30 3.97
N TYR A 205 -13.06 7.33 2.69
CA TYR A 205 -11.70 7.75 2.31
C TYR A 205 -11.44 9.24 2.59
N ALA A 206 -12.45 10.11 2.48
CA ALA A 206 -12.31 11.52 2.81
C ALA A 206 -12.04 11.72 4.31
N MET A 207 -12.72 10.95 5.18
CA MET A 207 -12.42 10.90 6.61
C MET A 207 -10.97 10.47 6.85
N ARG A 208 -10.54 9.35 6.26
CA ARG A 208 -9.16 8.85 6.40
C ARG A 208 -8.09 9.83 5.88
N LYS A 209 -8.40 10.65 4.87
CA LYS A 209 -7.44 11.64 4.32
C LYS A 209 -7.21 12.85 5.22
N LYS A 210 -8.19 13.19 6.06
CA LYS A 210 -8.10 14.35 6.98
C LYS A 210 -7.54 13.97 8.35
N ALA A 211 -7.70 12.73 8.73
CA ALA A 211 -7.33 12.20 10.02
C ALA A 211 -5.82 11.87 10.12
#